data_AF-A0A6C0CVM5-F1
#
_entry.id   AF-A0A6C0CVM5-F1
#
_cell.length_a   1.000
_cell.length_b   1.000
_cell.length_c   1.000
_cell.angle_alpha   90.00
_cell.angle_beta   90.00
_cell.angle_gamma   90.00
#
_symmetry.space_group_name_H-M   'P 1'
#
loop_
_entity.id
_entity.type
_entity.pdbx_description
1 polymer ?
#
loop_
_entity_poly.entity_id
_entity_poly.type
_entity_poly.pdbx_seq_one_letter_code
_entity_poly.pdbx_strand_id
1 'polypeptide(L)'
;MIHIAHRGCIERENTIQGIIDAFNHFPYVEIDVRYNTKRQLVLCHDREKRNLENELLEDLLKHDEPMHLMIDIKAFGIESAIQLGNDIVQMIVRYPKHTYELCSFNEYCVQEMIRFRKENKLTMFHIGVISSGVSIGMFNDLSIDFVSFNYDIIHEEIVDRLRKQNIKVYAWVCNDEMIKKDMEYKYKIDGIIYDYHSGLNLI
;
A
#
# COMPACT_ATOMS: atom_id res chain seq x y z
N MET A 1 -4.42 10.14 13.11
CA MET A 1 -4.84 9.37 11.93
C MET A 1 -4.08 9.90 10.72
N ILE A 2 -3.62 9.01 9.85
CA ILE A 2 -2.84 9.33 8.66
C ILE A 2 -3.80 9.48 7.47
N HIS A 3 -3.60 10.51 6.64
CA HIS A 3 -4.30 10.66 5.38
C HIS A 3 -3.36 10.21 4.26
N ILE A 4 -3.83 9.30 3.40
CA ILE A 4 -3.02 8.64 2.38
C ILE A 4 -3.67 8.93 1.02
N ALA A 5 -2.90 9.49 0.08
CA ALA A 5 -3.40 9.73 -1.27
C ALA A 5 -3.44 8.41 -2.06
N HIS A 6 -4.61 8.01 -2.54
CA HIS A 6 -4.80 6.79 -3.33
C HIS A 6 -4.22 6.99 -4.74
N ARG A 7 -3.22 6.17 -5.10
CA ARG A 7 -2.55 6.18 -6.41
C ARG A 7 -1.91 7.50 -6.82
N GLY A 8 -1.62 8.39 -5.87
CA GLY A 8 -1.20 9.76 -6.14
C GLY A 8 -2.38 10.67 -6.53
N CYS A 9 -2.19 11.50 -7.57
CA CYS A 9 -3.29 12.30 -8.15
C CYS A 9 -4.13 11.42 -9.08
N ILE A 10 -5.44 11.34 -8.87
CA ILE A 10 -6.31 10.41 -9.59
C ILE A 10 -6.41 10.70 -11.10
N GLU A 11 -6.23 11.95 -11.53
CA GLU A 11 -6.18 12.30 -12.97
C GLU A 11 -4.97 11.69 -13.68
N ARG A 12 -3.93 11.36 -12.92
CA ARG A 12 -2.66 10.81 -13.38
C ARG A 12 -2.22 9.67 -12.44
N GLU A 13 -3.17 8.78 -12.14
CA GLU A 13 -2.98 7.70 -11.18
C GLU A 13 -1.72 6.88 -11.51
N ASN A 14 -0.95 6.51 -10.49
CA ASN A 14 0.27 5.71 -10.63
C ASN A 14 1.31 6.26 -11.64
N THR A 15 1.35 7.58 -11.83
CA THR A 15 2.47 8.25 -12.50
C THR A 15 3.38 8.91 -11.45
N ILE A 16 4.69 8.95 -11.71
CA ILE A 16 5.70 9.60 -10.88
C ILE A 16 5.30 11.04 -10.58
N GLN A 17 4.88 11.81 -11.59
CA GLN A 17 4.45 13.18 -11.36
C GLN A 17 3.18 13.24 -10.51
N GLY A 18 2.19 12.38 -10.75
CA GLY A 18 0.98 12.31 -9.93
C GLY A 18 1.27 11.94 -8.47
N ILE A 19 2.26 11.07 -8.24
CA ILE A 19 2.71 10.66 -6.91
C ILE A 19 3.44 11.80 -6.21
N ILE A 20 4.38 12.48 -6.88
CA ILE A 20 5.09 13.64 -6.34
C ILE A 20 4.11 14.75 -5.98
N ASP A 21 3.17 15.06 -6.88
CA ASP A 21 2.18 16.10 -6.67
C ASP A 21 1.30 15.79 -5.45
N ALA A 22 0.87 14.53 -5.29
CA ALA A 22 0.11 14.12 -4.11
C ALA A 22 0.94 14.16 -2.82
N PHE A 23 2.22 13.74 -2.87
CA PHE A 23 3.10 13.75 -1.71
C PHE A 23 3.37 15.16 -1.16
N ASN A 24 3.33 16.19 -2.02
CA ASN A 24 3.40 17.58 -1.57
C ASN A 24 2.22 18.02 -0.69
N HIS A 25 1.13 17.24 -0.66
CA HIS A 25 -0.10 17.54 0.08
C HIS A 25 -0.45 16.49 1.13
N PHE A 26 0.12 15.29 1.02
CA PHE A 26 -0.19 14.15 1.87
C PHE A 26 1.08 13.60 2.49
N PRO A 27 1.05 13.17 3.75
CA PRO A 27 2.22 12.58 4.37
C PRO A 27 2.60 11.24 3.71
N TYR A 28 1.65 10.56 3.07
CA TYR A 28 1.78 9.22 2.50
C TYR A 28 1.10 9.18 1.13
N VAL A 29 1.66 8.40 0.19
CA VAL A 29 1.01 8.08 -1.08
C VAL A 29 0.94 6.57 -1.23
N GLU A 30 -0.26 6.05 -1.51
CA GLU A 30 -0.47 4.67 -1.92
C GLU A 30 -0.23 4.53 -3.43
N ILE A 31 0.45 3.46 -3.84
CA ILE A 31 0.78 3.17 -5.24
C ILE A 31 0.61 1.69 -5.52
N ASP A 32 0.23 1.36 -6.76
CA ASP A 32 0.09 -0.02 -7.21
C ASP A 32 1.30 -0.46 -8.02
N VAL A 33 1.88 -1.61 -7.68
CA VAL A 33 3.02 -2.18 -8.40
C VAL A 33 2.75 -3.59 -8.87
N ARG A 34 3.14 -3.89 -10.11
CA ARG A 34 3.07 -5.24 -10.70
C ARG A 34 4.18 -5.47 -11.73
N TYR A 35 4.30 -6.73 -12.17
CA TYR A 35 5.07 -7.03 -13.38
C TYR A 35 4.33 -6.65 -14.65
N ASN A 36 5.07 -6.15 -15.63
CA ASN A 36 4.71 -6.25 -17.04
C ASN A 36 5.14 -7.62 -17.64
N THR A 37 4.86 -7.90 -18.92
CA THR A 37 5.26 -9.18 -19.55
C THR A 37 6.77 -9.34 -19.73
N LYS A 38 7.54 -8.27 -19.61
CA LYS A 38 9.01 -8.27 -19.62
C LYS A 38 9.61 -8.43 -18.22
N ARG A 39 8.78 -8.71 -17.19
CA ARG A 39 9.17 -8.80 -15.77
C ARG A 39 9.78 -7.52 -15.19
N GLN A 40 9.40 -6.37 -15.72
CA GLN A 40 9.76 -5.08 -15.12
C GLN A 40 8.68 -4.68 -14.10
N LEU A 41 9.11 -4.07 -12.99
CA LEU A 41 8.22 -3.52 -11.96
C LEU A 41 7.65 -2.18 -12.44
N VAL A 42 6.38 -2.19 -12.81
CA VAL A 42 5.65 -1.02 -13.32
C VAL A 42 4.66 -0.49 -12.30
N LEU A 43 4.50 0.84 -12.27
CA LEU A 43 3.44 1.51 -11.54
C LEU A 43 2.11 1.31 -12.30
N CYS A 44 1.24 0.42 -11.82
CA CYS A 44 0.04 0.03 -12.56
C CYS A 44 -1.00 -0.74 -11.71
N HIS A 45 -2.20 -0.18 -11.59
CA HIS A 45 -3.33 -0.86 -10.95
C HIS A 45 -3.84 -2.04 -11.77
N ASP A 46 -4.23 -1.84 -13.02
CA ASP A 46 -4.98 -2.83 -13.80
C ASP A 46 -4.09 -3.83 -14.50
N ARG A 47 -4.37 -5.13 -14.32
CA ARG A 47 -3.61 -6.20 -14.97
C ARG A 47 -3.56 -6.04 -16.49
N GLU A 48 -4.68 -5.70 -17.11
CA GLU A 48 -4.77 -5.60 -18.57
C GLU A 48 -4.00 -4.41 -19.14
N LYS A 49 -3.68 -3.41 -18.32
CA LYS A 49 -2.92 -2.22 -18.70
C LYS A 49 -1.41 -2.34 -18.45
N ARG A 50 -0.94 -3.44 -17.84
CA ARG A 50 0.48 -3.60 -17.42
C ARG A 50 1.54 -3.47 -18.52
N ASN A 51 1.15 -3.60 -19.78
CA ASN A 51 2.06 -3.49 -20.93
C ASN A 51 1.89 -2.18 -21.72
N LEU A 52 1.05 -1.26 -21.25
CA LEU A 52 1.05 0.12 -21.74
C LEU A 52 2.36 0.81 -21.31
N GLU A 53 2.52 2.07 -21.72
CA GLU A 53 3.65 2.93 -21.35
C GLU A 53 3.56 3.37 -19.87
N ASN A 54 3.56 2.39 -18.96
CA ASN A 54 3.62 2.63 -17.52
C ASN A 54 5.06 2.92 -17.10
N GLU A 55 5.21 3.85 -16.16
CA GLU A 55 6.51 4.18 -15.58
C GLU A 55 7.00 3.06 -14.64
N LEU A 56 8.31 2.99 -14.45
CA LEU A 56 8.94 1.97 -13.63
C LEU A 56 8.99 2.41 -12.17
N LEU A 57 8.78 1.46 -11.25
CA LEU A 57 8.99 1.70 -9.82
C LEU A 57 10.41 2.22 -9.56
N GLU A 58 11.41 1.65 -10.23
CA GLU A 58 12.81 2.07 -10.04
C GLU A 58 13.04 3.54 -10.37
N ASP A 59 12.32 4.10 -11.34
CA ASP A 59 12.47 5.51 -11.71
C ASP A 59 11.82 6.44 -10.67
N LEU A 60 10.72 6.01 -10.05
CA LEU A 60 10.15 6.69 -8.87
C LEU A 60 11.15 6.70 -7.71
N LEU A 61 11.77 5.55 -7.39
CA LEU A 61 12.68 5.42 -6.24
C LEU A 61 14.02 6.15 -6.43
N LYS A 62 14.36 6.54 -7.67
CA LYS A 62 15.50 7.43 -7.92
C LYS A 62 15.20 8.87 -7.53
N HIS A 63 13.94 9.29 -7.46
CA HIS A 63 13.56 10.66 -7.12
C HIS A 63 14.20 11.11 -5.79
N ASP A 64 14.86 12.27 -5.79
CA ASP A 64 15.78 12.66 -4.70
C ASP A 64 15.09 12.87 -3.36
N GLU A 65 13.87 13.39 -3.36
CA GLU A 65 13.11 13.68 -2.15
C GLU A 65 12.65 12.38 -1.45
N PRO A 66 12.98 12.19 -0.16
CA PRO A 66 12.43 11.12 0.66
C PRO A 66 10.90 11.17 0.69
N MET A 67 10.25 10.05 0.41
CA MET A 67 8.79 9.92 0.39
C MET A 67 8.35 8.80 1.31
N HIS A 68 7.11 8.86 1.78
CA HIS A 68 6.45 7.73 2.44
C HIS A 68 5.53 7.03 1.45
N LEU A 69 5.93 5.84 1.01
CA LEU A 69 5.24 5.08 -0.03
C LEU A 69 4.56 3.86 0.60
N MET A 70 3.24 3.79 0.44
CA MET A 70 2.47 2.57 0.68
C MET A 70 2.33 1.83 -0.66
N ILE A 71 2.92 0.64 -0.78
CA ILE A 71 2.98 -0.09 -2.05
C ILE A 71 2.00 -1.27 -1.99
N ASP A 72 0.91 -1.20 -2.76
CA ASP A 72 0.03 -2.34 -3.02
C ASP A 72 0.60 -3.20 -4.17
N ILE A 73 1.07 -4.38 -3.80
CA ILE A 73 1.71 -5.34 -4.69
C ILE A 73 0.63 -6.21 -5.34
N LYS A 74 0.34 -5.96 -6.62
CA LYS A 74 -0.70 -6.67 -7.37
C LYS A 74 -0.19 -7.98 -7.98
N ALA A 75 0.13 -8.92 -7.11
CA ALA A 75 0.52 -10.27 -7.48
C ALA A 75 -0.65 -11.13 -7.98
N PHE A 76 -0.38 -12.06 -8.90
CA PHE A 76 -1.35 -13.05 -9.37
C PHE A 76 -0.74 -14.46 -9.36
N GLY A 77 -1.48 -15.45 -8.84
CA GLY A 77 -0.97 -16.81 -8.65
C GLY A 77 0.03 -16.90 -7.49
N ILE A 78 0.57 -18.10 -7.25
CA ILE A 78 1.44 -18.37 -6.09
C ILE A 78 2.90 -18.03 -6.42
N GLU A 79 3.48 -18.67 -7.44
CA GLU A 79 4.90 -18.53 -7.78
C GLU A 79 5.26 -17.09 -8.16
N SER A 80 4.41 -16.44 -8.95
CA SER A 80 4.59 -15.04 -9.34
C SER A 80 4.47 -14.09 -8.14
N ALA A 81 3.63 -14.41 -7.15
CA ALA A 81 3.50 -13.60 -5.93
C ALA A 81 4.77 -13.64 -5.07
N ILE A 82 5.34 -14.83 -4.91
CA ILE A 82 6.62 -15.03 -4.22
C ILE A 82 7.73 -14.26 -4.94
N GLN A 83 7.83 -14.41 -6.26
CA GLN A 83 8.84 -13.72 -7.05
C GLN A 83 8.66 -12.20 -7.00
N LEU A 84 7.42 -11.69 -7.13
CA LEU A 84 7.14 -10.25 -7.10
C LEU A 84 7.45 -9.62 -5.72
N GLY A 85 7.07 -10.30 -4.64
CA GLY A 85 7.41 -9.83 -3.28
C GLY A 85 8.91 -9.70 -3.08
N ASN A 86 9.68 -10.71 -3.50
CA ASN A 86 11.15 -10.69 -3.42
C ASN A 86 11.77 -9.57 -4.25
N ASP A 87 11.37 -9.42 -5.51
CA ASP A 87 11.96 -8.43 -6.40
C ASP A 87 11.65 -6.99 -5.92
N ILE A 88 10.46 -6.76 -5.33
CA ILE A 88 10.13 -5.47 -4.71
C ILE A 88 10.96 -5.23 -3.45
N VAL A 89 11.11 -6.20 -2.55
CA VAL A 89 11.94 -6.03 -1.35
C VAL A 89 13.40 -5.74 -1.74
N GLN A 90 13.95 -6.48 -2.70
CA GLN A 90 15.30 -6.23 -3.23
C GLN A 90 15.40 -4.84 -3.88
N MET A 91 14.36 -4.39 -4.58
CA MET A 91 14.30 -3.04 -5.14
C MET A 91 14.38 -1.98 -4.04
N ILE A 92 13.51 -2.01 -3.04
CA ILE A 92 13.47 -0.96 -2.01
C ILE A 92 14.72 -0.94 -1.11
N VAL A 93 15.37 -2.10 -0.88
CA VAL A 93 16.63 -2.17 -0.14
C VAL A 93 17.75 -1.40 -0.85
N ARG A 94 17.72 -1.32 -2.19
CA ARG A 94 18.68 -0.51 -2.97
C ARG A 94 18.42 0.99 -2.88
N TYR A 95 17.23 1.40 -2.45
CA TYR A 95 16.80 2.80 -2.36
C TYR A 95 16.32 3.18 -0.94
N PRO A 96 17.16 3.07 0.10
CA PRO A 96 16.74 3.14 1.51
C PRO A 96 16.29 4.52 2.00
N LYS A 97 16.28 5.54 1.13
CA LYS A 97 15.94 6.93 1.50
C LYS A 97 14.46 7.15 1.74
N HIS A 98 13.59 6.34 1.14
CA HIS A 98 12.15 6.43 1.33
C HIS A 98 11.71 5.55 2.51
N THR A 99 10.54 5.85 3.07
CA THR A 99 9.86 4.98 4.03
C THR A 99 8.84 4.13 3.29
N TYR A 100 8.78 2.84 3.62
CA TYR A 100 7.98 1.87 2.88
C TYR A 100 6.98 1.12 3.76
N GLU A 101 5.74 1.06 3.29
CA GLU A 101 4.71 0.16 3.81
C GLU A 101 4.24 -0.75 2.67
N LEU A 102 4.59 -2.04 2.73
CA LEU A 102 4.30 -2.99 1.66
C LEU A 102 3.05 -3.79 2.00
N CYS A 103 2.08 -3.86 1.09
CA CYS A 103 0.91 -4.73 1.26
C CYS A 103 0.55 -5.47 -0.02
N SER A 104 -0.30 -6.48 0.12
CA SER A 104 -0.81 -7.27 -1.00
C SER A 104 -2.10 -7.98 -0.60
N PHE A 105 -3.01 -8.16 -1.56
CA PHE A 105 -4.16 -9.08 -1.44
C PHE A 105 -3.74 -10.54 -1.44
N ASN A 106 -2.59 -10.83 -2.05
CA ASN A 106 -2.06 -12.17 -2.18
C ASN A 106 -1.21 -12.51 -0.94
N GLU A 107 -1.71 -13.43 -0.12
CA GLU A 107 -1.07 -13.88 1.12
C GLU A 107 0.33 -14.47 0.89
N TYR A 108 0.55 -15.21 -0.21
CA TYR A 108 1.87 -15.77 -0.51
C TYR A 108 2.91 -14.67 -0.75
N CYS A 109 2.50 -13.53 -1.31
CA CYS A 109 3.38 -12.35 -1.42
C CYS A 109 3.74 -11.81 -0.03
N VAL A 110 2.75 -11.67 0.86
CA VAL A 110 2.94 -11.16 2.22
C VAL A 110 3.85 -12.09 3.04
N GLN A 111 3.57 -13.40 3.03
CA GLN A 111 4.39 -14.41 3.70
C GLN A 111 5.83 -14.39 3.20
N GLU A 112 6.03 -14.25 1.89
CA GLU A 112 7.36 -14.18 1.30
C GLU A 112 8.12 -12.93 1.77
N MET A 113 7.47 -11.76 1.78
CA MET A 113 8.09 -10.54 2.30
C MET A 113 8.45 -10.67 3.78
N ILE A 114 7.59 -11.30 4.60
CA ILE A 114 7.87 -11.55 6.03
C ILE A 114 9.08 -12.47 6.17
N ARG A 115 9.12 -13.56 5.39
CA ARG A 115 10.25 -14.50 5.37
C ARG A 115 11.54 -13.77 5.00
N PHE A 116 11.55 -13.04 3.90
CA PHE A 116 12.72 -12.31 3.42
C PHE A 116 13.21 -11.29 4.46
N ARG A 117 12.29 -10.51 5.05
CA ARG A 117 12.59 -9.56 6.13
C ARG A 117 13.27 -10.23 7.31
N LYS A 118 12.74 -11.38 7.76
CA LYS A 118 13.26 -12.14 8.91
C LYS A 118 14.63 -12.74 8.63
N GLU A 119 14.80 -13.39 7.49
CA GLU A 119 16.07 -14.03 7.09
C GLU A 119 17.20 -13.01 6.93
N ASN A 120 16.88 -11.82 6.40
CA ASN A 120 17.85 -10.75 6.16
C ASN A 120 17.90 -9.71 7.30
N LYS A 121 17.13 -9.89 8.38
CA LYS A 121 17.05 -8.99 9.55
C LYS A 121 16.78 -7.52 9.18
N LEU A 122 15.90 -7.30 8.21
CA LEU A 122 15.56 -5.97 7.71
C LEU A 122 14.53 -5.30 8.63
N THR A 123 14.70 -4.00 8.89
CA THR A 123 13.84 -3.20 9.76
C THR A 123 13.35 -1.89 9.11
N MET A 124 13.72 -1.65 7.85
CA MET A 124 13.49 -0.39 7.14
C MET A 124 12.10 -0.24 6.50
N PHE A 125 11.25 -1.27 6.58
CA PHE A 125 9.92 -1.27 5.98
C PHE A 125 8.92 -2.05 6.83
N HIS A 126 7.65 -1.66 6.72
CA HIS A 126 6.53 -2.35 7.33
C HIS A 126 5.83 -3.24 6.31
N ILE A 127 5.23 -4.33 6.77
CA ILE A 127 4.51 -5.30 5.96
C ILE A 127 3.08 -5.40 6.46
N GLY A 128 2.13 -5.33 5.55
CA GLY A 128 0.71 -5.48 5.86
C GLY A 128 -0.03 -6.33 4.84
N VAL A 129 -1.32 -6.50 5.11
CA VAL A 129 -2.27 -7.15 4.21
C VAL A 129 -3.28 -6.11 3.75
N ILE A 130 -3.63 -6.13 2.47
CA ILE A 130 -4.80 -5.41 1.97
C ILE A 130 -5.92 -6.41 1.68
N SER A 131 -7.15 -6.11 2.10
CA SER A 131 -8.28 -7.05 1.94
C SER A 131 -9.61 -6.33 1.82
N SER A 132 -10.52 -6.90 1.02
CA SER A 132 -11.93 -6.51 0.95
C SER A 132 -12.85 -7.52 1.66
N GLY A 133 -12.27 -8.44 2.44
CA GLY A 133 -13.00 -9.51 3.11
C GLY A 133 -12.40 -9.91 4.45
N VAL A 134 -13.24 -10.53 5.29
CA VAL A 134 -12.97 -10.81 6.69
C VAL A 134 -12.56 -12.27 6.89
N SER A 135 -11.45 -12.69 6.29
CA SER A 135 -10.79 -13.92 6.73
C SER A 135 -9.71 -13.58 7.78
N ILE A 136 -10.08 -12.85 8.83
CA ILE A 136 -9.20 -12.46 9.96
C ILE A 136 -8.49 -13.68 10.58
N GLY A 137 -9.11 -14.86 10.50
CA GLY A 137 -8.51 -16.12 10.92
C GLY A 137 -7.23 -16.51 10.17
N MET A 138 -7.05 -16.04 8.92
CA MET A 138 -5.89 -16.35 8.09
C MET A 138 -4.62 -15.61 8.54
N PHE A 139 -4.76 -14.53 9.32
CA PHE A 139 -3.62 -13.65 9.64
C PHE A 139 -3.17 -13.73 11.10
N ASN A 140 -3.82 -14.56 11.94
CA ASN A 140 -3.42 -14.69 13.36
C ASN A 140 -1.97 -15.15 13.52
N ASP A 141 -1.44 -15.89 12.53
CA ASP A 141 -0.08 -16.43 12.55
C ASP A 141 0.93 -15.56 11.74
N LEU A 142 0.47 -14.48 11.10
CA LEU A 142 1.34 -13.59 10.34
C LEU A 142 1.87 -12.46 11.23
N SER A 143 3.20 -12.29 11.21
CA SER A 143 3.86 -11.15 11.85
C SER A 143 3.80 -9.92 10.91
N ILE A 144 2.62 -9.31 10.82
CA ILE A 144 2.36 -8.08 10.07
C ILE A 144 2.31 -6.86 10.99
N ASP A 145 2.56 -5.69 10.42
CA ASP A 145 2.57 -4.40 11.10
C ASP A 145 1.25 -3.63 10.94
N PHE A 146 0.53 -3.89 9.84
CA PHE A 146 -0.73 -3.22 9.54
C PHE A 146 -1.67 -4.07 8.67
N VAL A 147 -2.94 -3.67 8.62
CA VAL A 147 -3.92 -4.12 7.63
C VAL A 147 -4.59 -2.94 6.97
N SER A 148 -4.96 -3.08 5.70
CA SER A 148 -5.69 -2.09 4.92
C SER A 148 -6.99 -2.70 4.41
N PHE A 149 -8.12 -2.28 4.96
CA PHE A 149 -9.42 -2.87 4.64
C PHE A 149 -10.26 -2.01 3.72
N ASN A 150 -11.10 -2.64 2.89
CA ASN A 150 -12.24 -1.94 2.34
C ASN A 150 -13.07 -1.37 3.52
N TYR A 151 -13.46 -0.09 3.45
CA TYR A 151 -14.12 0.58 4.56
C TYR A 151 -15.43 -0.09 4.97
N ASP A 152 -16.09 -0.79 4.04
CA ASP A 152 -17.38 -1.46 4.23
C ASP A 152 -17.33 -2.64 5.22
N ILE A 153 -16.16 -3.24 5.43
CA ILE A 153 -15.96 -4.34 6.37
C ILE A 153 -15.43 -3.89 7.73
N ILE A 154 -15.19 -2.59 7.93
CA ILE A 154 -14.65 -2.09 9.20
C ILE A 154 -15.75 -2.08 10.27
N HIS A 155 -15.43 -2.70 11.40
CA HIS A 155 -16.27 -2.74 12.59
C HIS A 155 -15.40 -2.59 13.84
N GLU A 156 -15.98 -2.04 14.91
CA GLU A 156 -15.29 -1.78 16.19
C GLU A 156 -14.61 -3.05 16.74
N GLU A 157 -15.29 -4.20 16.69
CA GLU A 157 -14.73 -5.48 17.14
C GLU A 157 -13.48 -5.92 16.35
N ILE A 158 -13.44 -5.64 15.05
CA ILE A 158 -12.30 -5.98 14.18
C ILE A 158 -11.11 -5.08 14.54
N VAL A 159 -11.37 -3.78 14.66
CA VAL A 159 -10.35 -2.79 15.00
C VAL A 159 -9.76 -3.09 16.39
N ASP A 160 -10.60 -3.33 17.39
CA ASP A 160 -10.15 -3.64 18.74
C ASP A 160 -9.35 -4.93 18.82
N ARG A 161 -9.72 -5.95 18.04
CA ARG A 161 -8.97 -7.21 17.97
C ARG A 161 -7.56 -6.98 17.41
N LEU A 162 -7.42 -6.22 16.33
CA LEU A 162 -6.14 -5.95 15.69
C LEU A 162 -5.25 -5.02 16.52
N ARG A 163 -5.84 -4.00 17.17
CA ARG A 163 -5.11 -3.12 18.09
C ARG A 163 -4.52 -3.86 19.28
N LYS A 164 -5.22 -4.86 19.83
CA LYS A 164 -4.67 -5.72 20.90
C LYS A 164 -3.42 -6.49 20.47
N GLN A 165 -3.21 -6.65 19.18
CA GLN A 165 -2.02 -7.27 18.57
C GLN A 165 -0.99 -6.22 18.10
N ASN A 166 -1.21 -4.94 18.41
CA ASN A 166 -0.39 -3.81 17.94
C ASN A 166 -0.31 -3.71 16.41
N ILE A 167 -1.37 -4.13 15.72
CA ILE A 167 -1.52 -4.03 14.26
C ILE A 167 -2.28 -2.74 13.94
N LYS A 168 -1.72 -1.90 13.08
CA LYS A 168 -2.40 -0.69 12.58
C LYS A 168 -3.52 -1.04 11.62
N VAL A 169 -4.57 -0.23 11.58
CA VAL A 169 -5.72 -0.41 10.68
C VAL A 169 -5.88 0.78 9.76
N TYR A 170 -5.88 0.54 8.45
CA TYR A 170 -6.19 1.52 7.41
C TYR A 170 -7.49 1.18 6.68
N ALA A 171 -8.13 2.18 6.07
CA ALA A 171 -9.35 2.01 5.26
C ALA A 171 -9.22 2.58 3.85
N TRP A 172 -9.70 1.88 2.84
CA TRP A 172 -9.75 2.31 1.43
C TRP A 172 -11.10 1.99 0.77
N VAL A 173 -11.52 2.64 -0.31
CA VAL A 173 -11.20 4.03 -0.67
C VAL A 173 -12.28 4.92 -0.05
N CYS A 174 -11.90 5.77 0.90
CA CYS A 174 -12.82 6.57 1.71
C CYS A 174 -13.11 7.93 1.06
N ASN A 175 -13.80 7.97 -0.09
CA ASN A 175 -14.06 9.24 -0.79
C ASN A 175 -15.21 10.06 -0.19
N ASP A 176 -16.17 9.42 0.46
CA ASP A 176 -17.32 10.09 1.08
C ASP A 176 -16.93 10.71 2.44
N GLU A 177 -17.34 11.96 2.67
CA GLU A 177 -16.99 12.72 3.88
C GLU A 177 -17.58 12.12 5.17
N MET A 178 -18.75 11.46 5.08
CA MET A 178 -19.33 10.79 6.24
C MET A 178 -18.56 9.50 6.56
N ILE A 179 -18.13 8.76 5.53
CA ILE A 179 -17.24 7.60 5.71
C ILE A 179 -15.92 8.03 6.34
N LYS A 180 -15.28 9.11 5.88
CA LYS A 180 -14.04 9.64 6.49
C LYS A 180 -14.24 9.96 7.97
N LYS A 181 -15.34 10.65 8.32
CA LYS A 181 -15.67 10.96 9.71
C LYS A 181 -15.91 9.71 10.56
N ASP A 182 -16.59 8.71 10.02
CA ASP A 182 -16.79 7.45 10.73
C ASP A 182 -15.45 6.75 11.00
N MET A 183 -14.55 6.70 10.00
CA MET A 183 -13.21 6.14 10.16
C MET A 183 -12.40 6.90 11.22
N GLU A 184 -12.46 8.23 11.23
CA GLU A 184 -11.69 9.08 12.13
C GLU A 184 -12.21 9.10 13.57
N TYR A 185 -13.51 9.28 13.75
CA TYR A 185 -14.09 9.59 15.06
C TYR A 185 -14.79 8.39 15.70
N LYS A 186 -15.48 7.57 14.89
CA LYS A 186 -16.19 6.39 15.39
C LYS A 186 -15.23 5.22 15.56
N TYR A 187 -14.60 4.77 14.47
CA TYR A 187 -13.69 3.62 14.50
C TYR A 187 -12.28 3.98 14.96
N LYS A 188 -11.87 5.26 14.79
CA LYS A 188 -10.59 5.83 15.21
C LYS A 188 -9.37 5.14 14.59
N ILE A 189 -9.51 4.66 13.36
CA ILE A 189 -8.47 3.87 12.70
C ILE A 189 -7.19 4.68 12.48
N ASP A 190 -6.10 4.00 12.15
CA ASP A 190 -4.77 4.60 12.08
C ASP A 190 -4.57 5.42 10.79
N GLY A 191 -5.29 5.10 9.71
CA GLY A 191 -5.21 5.84 8.46
C GLY A 191 -6.37 5.62 7.49
N ILE A 192 -6.59 6.61 6.62
CA ILE A 192 -7.60 6.57 5.55
C ILE A 192 -6.93 6.84 4.20
N ILE A 193 -7.34 6.06 3.21
CA ILE A 193 -6.88 6.14 1.82
C ILE A 193 -8.05 6.67 0.99
N TYR A 194 -7.83 7.76 0.25
CA TYR A 194 -8.86 8.38 -0.57
C TYR A 194 -8.27 9.08 -1.80
N ASP A 195 -9.10 9.30 -2.80
CA ASP A 195 -8.70 9.93 -4.05
C ASP A 195 -8.35 11.41 -3.83
N TYR A 196 -7.22 11.82 -4.41
CA TYR A 196 -6.82 13.22 -4.47
C TYR A 196 -6.92 13.73 -5.90
N HIS A 197 -7.59 14.87 -6.08
CA HIS A 197 -7.75 15.56 -7.35
C HIS A 197 -6.85 16.80 -7.40
N SER A 198 -6.05 16.90 -8.46
CA SER A 198 -5.18 18.07 -8.67
C SER A 198 -6.00 19.36 -8.80
N GLY A 199 -5.65 20.38 -8.00
CA GLY A 199 -6.32 21.69 -8.02
C GLY A 199 -7.40 21.91 -6.94
N LEU A 200 -7.70 20.92 -6.10
CA LEU A 200 -8.40 21.15 -4.84
C LEU A 200 -7.39 21.66 -3.82
N ASN A 201 -7.45 22.96 -3.50
CA ASN A 201 -6.81 23.46 -2.29
C ASN A 201 -7.45 22.74 -1.09
N LEU A 202 -6.68 21.91 -0.39
CA LEU A 202 -7.06 21.40 0.92
C LEU A 202 -7.21 22.61 1.84
N ILE A 203 -8.44 22.94 2.22
CA ILE A 203 -8.78 23.98 3.20
C ILE A 203 -8.62 23.40 4.59
#